data_AF-A0A7K9FTA2-F1
#
_entry.id   AF-A0A7K9FTA2-F1
#
_cell.length_a   1.000
_cell.length_b   1.000
_cell.length_c   1.000
_cell.angle_alpha   90.00
_cell.angle_beta   90.00
_cell.angle_gamma   90.00
#
_symmetry.space_group_name_H-M   'P 1'
#
loop_
_entity.id
_entity.type
_entity.pdbx_description
1 polymer ?
#
loop_
_entity_poly.entity_id
_entity_poly.type
_entity_poly.pdbx_seq_one_letter_code
_entity_poly.pdbx_strand_id
1 'polypeptide(L)'
;CPESGLDSQDYRCAECRAPVSLRGVPSEARQCDYTGLYYCSSCHWNDLAVVPARAIHNWDFEPRKVSRCSMRYLALMVSRPVLKLREINPLLFNYVEELVEIRKLRQDILLMKPYFITCKEAMEARLLLQLQDRQHFVENDEMYSLQDLIDIEAGRLSCSLTEIHTLFAKHIKLDCERCQAKGFVCELCKEGDVLFPFDSHTSVCTDCSAVFHRDCYYDNSTTCPKCARLSLRKQSLFQDSSTEADP
;
A
#
# COMPACT_ATOMS: atom_id res chain seq x y z
N CYS A 1 11.14 -22.60 4.71
CA CYS A 1 11.87 -23.19 3.56
C CYS A 1 12.54 -24.47 4.02
N PRO A 2 12.42 -25.60 3.30
CA PRO A 2 13.22 -26.78 3.61
C PRO A 2 14.70 -26.45 3.39
N GLU A 3 15.52 -26.68 4.41
CA GLU A 3 16.97 -26.46 4.33
C GLU A 3 17.56 -27.43 3.30
N SER A 4 17.96 -26.91 2.15
CA SER A 4 18.69 -27.69 1.16
C SER A 4 20.15 -27.73 1.59
N GLY A 5 20.64 -28.92 1.94
CA GLY A 5 22.00 -29.11 2.42
C GLY A 5 23.05 -28.78 1.36
N LEU A 6 24.31 -28.70 1.77
CA LEU A 6 25.43 -28.39 0.87
C LEU A 6 25.61 -29.45 -0.25
N ASP A 7 25.18 -30.68 0.00
CA ASP A 7 25.13 -31.80 -0.94
C ASP A 7 24.29 -31.48 -2.19
N SER A 8 23.20 -30.73 -2.04
CA SER A 8 22.36 -30.28 -3.16
C SER A 8 23.07 -29.35 -4.15
N GLN A 9 24.25 -28.82 -3.78
CA GLN A 9 25.09 -27.94 -4.61
C GLN A 9 26.41 -28.60 -5.01
N ASP A 10 26.53 -29.92 -4.90
CA ASP A 10 27.74 -30.70 -5.20
C ASP A 10 28.97 -30.22 -4.41
N TYR A 11 28.78 -29.72 -3.18
CA TYR A 11 29.86 -29.13 -2.37
C TYR A 11 30.61 -27.98 -3.08
N ARG A 12 29.86 -27.16 -3.83
CA ARG A 12 30.40 -26.02 -4.57
C ARG A 12 29.69 -24.73 -4.20
N CYS A 13 30.46 -23.63 -4.22
CA CYS A 13 29.93 -22.28 -4.09
C CYS A 13 28.87 -22.02 -5.16
N ALA A 14 27.71 -21.49 -4.76
CA ALA A 14 26.61 -21.18 -5.67
C ALA A 14 26.97 -20.15 -6.76
N GLU A 15 27.95 -19.27 -6.50
CA GLU A 15 28.37 -18.23 -7.43
C GLU A 15 29.54 -18.69 -8.31
N CYS A 16 30.71 -18.97 -7.72
CA CYS A 16 31.95 -19.23 -8.46
C CYS A 16 32.24 -20.70 -8.69
N ARG A 17 31.38 -21.61 -8.20
CA ARG A 17 31.52 -23.09 -8.29
C ARG A 17 32.81 -23.67 -7.67
N ALA A 18 33.59 -22.86 -6.95
CA ALA A 18 34.74 -23.32 -6.20
C ALA A 18 34.32 -24.36 -5.14
N PRO A 19 35.14 -25.40 -4.87
CA PRO A 19 34.86 -26.37 -3.82
C PRO A 19 34.74 -25.70 -2.46
N VAL A 20 33.72 -26.09 -1.70
CA VAL A 20 33.48 -25.62 -0.32
C VAL A 20 33.14 -26.83 0.56
N SER A 21 33.43 -26.72 1.85
CA SER A 21 33.14 -27.80 2.81
C SER A 21 32.34 -27.26 3.99
N LEU A 22 31.60 -28.15 4.68
CA LEU A 22 30.86 -27.77 5.88
C LEU A 22 31.78 -27.32 7.02
N ARG A 23 32.99 -27.89 7.09
CA ARG A 23 34.05 -27.50 8.02
C ARG A 23 35.42 -27.70 7.37
N GLY A 24 36.32 -26.73 7.52
CA GLY A 24 37.74 -26.87 7.16
C GLY A 24 38.14 -26.42 5.75
N VAL A 25 39.25 -26.98 5.27
CA VAL A 25 39.94 -26.66 4.00
C VAL A 25 39.19 -27.31 2.82
N PRO A 26 39.04 -26.65 1.66
CA PRO A 26 39.70 -25.41 1.22
C PRO A 26 39.00 -24.11 1.62
N SER A 27 37.69 -24.11 1.84
CA SER A 27 36.93 -22.94 2.30
C SER A 27 35.66 -23.39 3.00
N GLU A 28 35.47 -22.93 4.24
CA GLU A 28 34.25 -23.18 5.00
C GLU A 28 33.06 -22.48 4.33
N ALA A 29 32.02 -23.27 4.04
CA ALA A 29 30.81 -22.81 3.38
C ALA A 29 30.01 -21.86 4.28
N ARG A 30 29.59 -20.72 3.73
CA ARG A 30 28.73 -19.74 4.40
C ARG A 30 27.35 -19.75 3.74
N GLN A 31 26.30 -19.92 4.54
CA GLN A 31 24.94 -19.89 4.04
C GLN A 31 24.44 -18.44 3.91
N CYS A 32 23.88 -18.09 2.76
CA CYS A 32 23.20 -16.82 2.55
C CYS A 32 21.74 -16.94 2.99
N ASP A 33 21.31 -16.07 3.90
CA ASP A 33 19.94 -16.12 4.43
C ASP A 33 18.87 -15.75 3.38
N TYR A 34 19.21 -14.87 2.43
CA TYR A 34 18.30 -14.49 1.34
C TYR A 34 18.03 -15.62 0.33
N THR A 35 19.06 -16.35 -0.12
CA THR A 35 18.90 -17.39 -1.16
C THR A 35 18.78 -18.79 -0.58
N GLY A 36 19.17 -19.01 0.68
CA GLY A 36 19.30 -20.34 1.30
C GLY A 36 20.51 -21.15 0.83
N LEU A 37 21.27 -20.65 -0.16
CA LEU A 37 22.39 -21.32 -0.80
C LEU A 37 23.71 -21.10 -0.05
N TYR A 38 24.72 -21.89 -0.39
CA TYR A 38 26.04 -21.85 0.27
C TYR A 38 27.12 -21.28 -0.65
N TYR A 39 28.02 -20.50 -0.05
CA TYR A 39 29.03 -19.71 -0.75
C TYR A 39 30.40 -19.84 -0.09
N CYS A 40 31.47 -19.66 -0.86
CA CYS A 40 32.82 -19.56 -0.31
C CYS A 40 33.07 -18.20 0.37
N SER A 41 34.16 -18.09 1.14
CA SER A 41 34.53 -16.86 1.84
C SER A 41 34.75 -15.65 0.94
N SER A 42 35.13 -15.85 -0.33
CA SER A 42 35.30 -14.75 -1.30
C SER A 42 33.98 -14.22 -1.87
N CYS A 43 32.93 -15.05 -1.95
CA CYS A 43 31.63 -14.67 -2.49
C CYS A 43 30.63 -14.24 -1.40
N HIS A 44 30.93 -14.53 -0.13
CA HIS A 44 30.08 -14.23 1.00
C HIS A 44 30.88 -13.68 2.17
N TRP A 45 30.84 -12.37 2.36
CA TRP A 45 31.64 -11.67 3.37
C TRP A 45 30.96 -11.54 4.73
N ASN A 46 29.79 -12.18 4.89
CA ASN A 46 28.91 -12.00 6.04
C ASN A 46 28.37 -10.56 6.15
N ASP A 47 28.16 -9.92 4.99
CA ASP A 47 27.42 -8.66 4.93
C ASP A 47 26.03 -8.88 5.51
N LEU A 48 25.50 -7.84 6.17
CA LEU A 48 24.21 -7.90 6.87
C LEU A 48 23.15 -7.13 6.09
N ALA A 49 22.00 -7.75 5.89
CA ALA A 49 20.83 -7.12 5.27
C ALA A 49 19.53 -7.67 5.85
N VAL A 50 18.48 -6.85 5.85
CA VAL A 50 17.12 -7.31 6.12
C VAL A 50 16.66 -8.21 4.98
N VAL A 51 16.12 -9.38 5.30
CA VAL A 51 15.68 -10.38 4.31
C VAL A 51 14.16 -10.24 4.07
N PRO A 52 13.70 -9.96 2.84
CA PRO A 52 12.30 -9.70 2.55
C PRO A 52 11.34 -10.82 3.01
N ALA A 53 11.72 -12.07 2.80
CA ALA A 53 10.89 -13.22 3.20
C ALA A 53 10.66 -13.26 4.71
N ARG A 54 11.65 -12.88 5.53
CA ARG A 54 11.52 -12.82 6.99
C ARG A 54 10.64 -11.65 7.43
N ALA A 55 10.85 -10.47 6.84
CA ALA A 55 10.04 -9.30 7.12
C ALA A 55 8.56 -9.56 6.79
N ILE A 56 8.26 -10.20 5.66
CA ILE A 56 6.87 -10.43 5.20
C ILE A 56 6.19 -11.57 5.94
N HIS A 57 6.88 -12.69 6.16
CA HIS A 57 6.24 -13.88 6.74
C HIS A 57 6.30 -13.92 8.26
N ASN A 58 7.31 -13.31 8.88
CA ASN A 58 7.55 -13.39 10.31
C ASN A 58 7.59 -12.03 11.00
N TRP A 59 7.44 -10.92 10.27
CA TRP A 59 7.65 -9.56 10.79
C TRP A 59 9.01 -9.40 11.50
N ASP A 60 10.04 -10.07 10.97
CA ASP A 60 11.41 -10.09 11.50
C ASP A 60 12.33 -9.24 10.62
N PHE A 61 12.82 -8.14 11.20
CA PHE A 61 13.68 -7.15 10.54
C PHE A 61 15.14 -7.23 11.00
N GLU A 62 15.50 -8.19 11.84
CA GLU A 62 16.88 -8.32 12.31
C GLU A 62 17.80 -8.67 11.11
N PRO A 63 18.90 -7.93 10.89
CA PRO A 63 19.78 -8.17 9.77
C PRO A 63 20.36 -9.59 9.77
N ARG A 64 20.39 -10.22 8.60
CA ARG A 64 20.94 -11.56 8.39
C ARG A 64 22.12 -11.52 7.45
N LYS A 65 22.98 -12.52 7.60
CA LYS A 65 24.17 -12.71 6.77
C LYS A 65 23.76 -13.08 5.35
N VAL A 66 24.24 -12.33 4.37
CA VAL A 66 23.93 -12.53 2.95
C VAL A 66 25.19 -12.54 2.08
N SER A 67 25.08 -13.18 0.91
CA SER A 67 26.13 -13.20 -0.10
C SER A 67 26.35 -11.79 -0.67
N ARG A 68 27.51 -11.57 -1.31
CA ARG A 68 27.82 -10.29 -1.95
C ARG A 68 26.83 -9.94 -3.07
N CYS A 69 26.42 -10.95 -3.85
CA CYS A 69 25.44 -10.76 -4.92
C CYS A 69 24.07 -10.38 -4.33
N SER A 70 23.62 -11.13 -3.32
CA SER A 70 22.36 -10.86 -2.60
C SER A 70 22.34 -9.48 -1.97
N MET A 71 23.43 -9.06 -1.30
CA MET A 71 23.55 -7.75 -0.69
C MET A 71 23.34 -6.63 -1.72
N ARG A 72 24.03 -6.72 -2.86
CA ARG A 72 23.90 -5.73 -3.95
C ARG A 72 22.49 -5.70 -4.51
N TYR A 73 21.88 -6.86 -4.72
CA TYR A 73 20.51 -6.95 -5.21
C TYR A 73 19.51 -6.33 -4.22
N LEU A 74 19.60 -6.70 -2.95
CA LEU A 74 18.73 -6.17 -1.88
C LEU A 74 18.85 -4.66 -1.77
N ALA A 75 20.06 -4.11 -1.82
CA ALA A 75 20.28 -2.66 -1.81
C ALA A 75 19.62 -1.94 -3.00
N LEU A 76 19.58 -2.55 -4.18
CA LEU A 76 18.89 -1.98 -5.36
C LEU A 76 17.37 -2.08 -5.28
N MET A 77 16.85 -3.08 -4.57
CA MET A 77 15.42 -3.38 -4.53
C MET A 77 14.72 -2.81 -3.28
N VAL A 78 15.46 -2.41 -2.25
CA VAL A 78 14.90 -2.03 -0.94
C VAL A 78 13.80 -0.97 -1.04
N SER A 79 14.00 0.05 -1.87
CA SER A 79 13.04 1.15 -2.06
C SER A 79 12.05 0.93 -3.19
N ARG A 80 12.11 -0.21 -3.91
CA ARG A 80 11.22 -0.47 -5.05
C ARG A 80 9.88 -1.05 -4.55
N PRO A 81 8.73 -0.44 -4.90
CA PRO A 81 7.43 -0.91 -4.45
C PRO A 81 6.97 -2.11 -5.28
N VAL A 82 7.45 -3.30 -4.93
CA VAL A 82 7.19 -4.56 -5.67
C VAL A 82 6.43 -5.60 -4.85
N LEU A 83 6.07 -5.28 -3.60
CA LEU A 83 5.46 -6.22 -2.66
C LEU A 83 3.96 -5.95 -2.55
N LYS A 84 3.15 -6.91 -3.00
CA LYS A 84 1.71 -6.93 -2.76
C LYS A 84 1.40 -7.71 -1.49
N LEU A 85 1.51 -7.04 -0.33
CA LEU A 85 1.48 -7.72 0.97
C LEU A 85 0.21 -8.55 1.20
N ARG A 86 -0.96 -8.08 0.76
CA ARG A 86 -2.22 -8.81 0.92
C ARG A 86 -2.27 -10.11 0.10
N GLU A 87 -1.61 -10.13 -1.05
CA GLU A 87 -1.51 -11.34 -1.88
C GLU A 87 -0.47 -12.31 -1.30
N ILE A 88 0.66 -11.79 -0.78
CA ILE A 88 1.78 -12.61 -0.27
C ILE A 88 1.49 -13.19 1.12
N ASN A 89 0.99 -12.38 2.04
CA ASN A 89 0.67 -12.77 3.41
C ASN A 89 -0.53 -11.97 3.95
N PRO A 90 -1.78 -12.37 3.63
CA PRO A 90 -2.97 -11.66 4.08
C PRO A 90 -3.12 -11.65 5.60
N LEU A 91 -2.62 -12.69 6.29
CA LEU A 91 -2.71 -12.82 7.74
C LEU A 91 -1.88 -11.75 8.47
N LEU A 92 -0.88 -11.17 7.83
CA LEU A 92 -0.01 -10.16 8.45
C LEU A 92 -0.80 -8.95 8.99
N PHE A 93 -1.83 -8.52 8.26
CA PHE A 93 -2.71 -7.42 8.65
C PHE A 93 -3.57 -7.72 9.88
N ASN A 94 -3.68 -8.99 10.29
CA ASN A 94 -4.39 -9.37 11.52
C ASN A 94 -3.49 -9.26 12.76
N TYR A 95 -2.17 -9.25 12.59
CA TYR A 95 -1.20 -9.28 13.69
C TYR A 95 -0.42 -7.97 13.85
N VAL A 96 -0.40 -7.13 12.82
CA VAL A 96 0.32 -5.85 12.81
C VAL A 96 -0.68 -4.73 12.62
N GLU A 97 -1.00 -4.02 13.71
CA GLU A 97 -2.00 -2.94 13.72
C GLU A 97 -1.52 -1.75 12.88
N GLU A 98 -0.22 -1.42 12.95
CA GLU A 98 0.38 -0.31 12.22
C GLU A 98 0.22 -0.45 10.70
N LEU A 99 0.20 -1.68 10.18
CA LEU A 99 -0.06 -1.93 8.77
C LEU A 99 -1.49 -1.58 8.37
N VAL A 100 -2.46 -1.82 9.26
CA VAL A 100 -3.87 -1.47 9.04
C VAL A 100 -4.04 0.05 9.04
N GLU A 101 -3.42 0.74 9.99
CA GLU A 101 -3.43 2.20 10.09
C GLU A 101 -2.80 2.87 8.85
N ILE A 102 -1.59 2.45 8.48
CA ILE A 102 -0.89 2.97 7.29
C ILE A 102 -1.72 2.73 6.04
N ARG A 103 -2.33 1.56 5.91
CA ARG A 103 -3.21 1.27 4.78
C ARG A 103 -4.41 2.22 4.75
N LYS A 104 -5.06 2.45 5.88
CA LYS A 104 -6.18 3.39 5.97
C LYS A 104 -5.76 4.81 5.58
N LEU A 105 -4.64 5.31 6.10
CA LEU A 105 -4.09 6.61 5.71
C LEU A 105 -3.81 6.71 4.20
N ARG A 106 -3.26 5.65 3.61
CA ARG A 106 -3.02 5.59 2.15
C ARG A 106 -4.32 5.62 1.36
N GLN A 107 -5.34 4.88 1.78
CA GLN A 107 -6.67 4.92 1.15
C GLN A 107 -7.28 6.31 1.22
N ASP A 108 -7.16 6.99 2.35
CA ASP A 108 -7.65 8.35 2.53
C ASP A 108 -6.89 9.33 1.63
N ILE A 109 -5.56 9.22 1.52
CA ILE A 109 -4.76 10.01 0.59
C ILE A 109 -5.20 9.82 -0.87
N LEU A 110 -5.54 8.59 -1.29
CA LEU A 110 -6.06 8.33 -2.63
C LEU A 110 -7.42 9.02 -2.85
N LEU A 111 -8.27 9.08 -1.84
CA LEU A 111 -9.54 9.82 -1.87
C LEU A 111 -9.33 11.35 -1.88
N MET A 112 -8.24 11.83 -1.26
CA MET A 112 -7.86 13.25 -1.25
C MET A 112 -7.24 13.71 -2.59
N LYS A 113 -6.52 12.83 -3.29
CA LYS A 113 -5.81 13.13 -4.55
C LYS A 113 -6.68 13.88 -5.60
N PRO A 114 -7.94 13.48 -5.89
CA PRO A 114 -8.83 14.21 -6.80
C PRO A 114 -9.04 15.69 -6.46
N TYR A 115 -9.03 16.04 -5.16
CA TYR A 115 -9.14 17.43 -4.72
C TYR A 115 -7.94 18.24 -5.17
N PHE A 116 -6.73 17.70 -5.01
CA PHE A 116 -5.48 18.39 -5.32
C PHE A 116 -5.23 18.54 -6.82
N ILE A 117 -5.49 17.51 -7.62
CA ILE A 117 -5.29 17.56 -9.08
C ILE A 117 -6.24 18.53 -9.79
N THR A 118 -7.29 18.98 -9.11
CA THR A 118 -8.24 19.98 -9.62
C THR A 118 -8.24 21.26 -8.79
N CYS A 119 -7.22 21.44 -7.93
CA CYS A 119 -7.03 22.61 -7.07
C CYS A 119 -5.67 23.28 -7.36
N LYS A 120 -5.71 24.46 -7.98
CA LYS A 120 -4.58 25.37 -8.24
C LYS A 120 -3.83 25.72 -6.96
N GLU A 121 -4.50 26.06 -5.86
CA GLU A 121 -3.85 26.39 -4.58
C GLU A 121 -3.08 25.18 -4.04
N ALA A 122 -3.64 23.96 -4.15
CA ALA A 122 -2.95 22.73 -3.77
C ALA A 122 -1.74 22.42 -4.66
N MET A 123 -1.85 22.70 -5.97
CA MET A 123 -0.74 22.54 -6.92
C MET A 123 0.40 23.50 -6.62
N GLU A 124 0.08 24.77 -6.34
CA GLU A 124 1.06 25.81 -5.97
C GLU A 124 1.74 25.48 -4.65
N ALA A 125 0.97 25.00 -3.66
CA ALA A 125 1.49 24.50 -2.38
C ALA A 125 2.21 23.15 -2.50
N ARG A 126 2.21 22.51 -3.68
CA ARG A 126 2.90 21.24 -3.96
C ARG A 126 2.52 20.13 -2.97
N LEU A 127 1.25 20.04 -2.59
CA LEU A 127 0.82 19.11 -1.54
C LEU A 127 1.14 17.65 -1.86
N LEU A 128 0.88 17.19 -3.09
CA LEU A 128 1.21 15.81 -3.47
C LEU A 128 2.73 15.51 -3.49
N LEU A 129 3.59 16.53 -3.61
CA LEU A 129 5.05 16.35 -3.56
C LEU A 129 5.57 16.09 -2.14
N GLN A 130 4.74 16.23 -1.11
CA GLN A 130 5.09 15.75 0.24
C GLN A 130 5.34 14.23 0.27
N LEU A 131 4.81 13.49 -0.71
CA LEU A 131 5.00 12.04 -0.88
C LEU A 131 5.99 11.69 -2.00
N GLN A 132 6.89 12.62 -2.37
CA GLN A 132 7.76 12.44 -3.53
C GLN A 132 8.66 11.19 -3.48
N ASP A 133 9.10 10.80 -2.27
CA ASP A 133 9.95 9.63 -2.07
C ASP A 133 9.16 8.31 -2.08
N ARG A 134 7.82 8.39 -2.07
CA ARG A 134 6.89 7.25 -2.05
C ARG A 134 5.71 7.47 -2.99
N GLN A 135 5.99 7.76 -4.26
CA GLN A 135 4.97 8.02 -5.29
C GLN A 135 3.91 6.90 -5.39
N HIS A 136 4.28 5.65 -5.11
CA HIS A 136 3.33 4.53 -5.10
C HIS A 136 2.18 4.72 -4.10
N PHE A 137 2.32 5.56 -3.07
CA PHE A 137 1.25 5.85 -2.10
C PHE A 137 0.11 6.70 -2.70
N VAL A 138 0.40 7.48 -3.74
CA VAL A 138 -0.61 8.25 -4.48
C VAL A 138 -1.10 7.52 -5.74
N GLU A 139 -0.58 6.33 -6.03
CA GLU A 139 -0.97 5.49 -7.16
C GLU A 139 -1.96 4.39 -6.74
N ASN A 140 -1.69 3.67 -5.64
CA ASN A 140 -2.56 2.64 -5.08
C ASN A 140 -2.25 2.36 -3.59
N ASP A 141 -3.10 1.59 -2.89
CA ASP A 141 -2.90 1.19 -1.49
C ASP A 141 -2.31 -0.22 -1.31
N GLU A 142 -1.97 -0.92 -2.40
CA GLU A 142 -1.62 -2.35 -2.35
C GLU A 142 -0.11 -2.63 -2.40
N MET A 143 0.64 -1.78 -3.08
CA MET A 143 2.07 -1.97 -3.30
C MET A 143 2.90 -1.40 -2.14
N TYR A 144 3.92 -2.15 -1.72
CA TYR A 144 4.89 -1.78 -0.70
C TYR A 144 6.31 -2.12 -1.17
N SER A 145 7.27 -1.36 -0.67
CA SER A 145 8.71 -1.64 -0.75
C SER A 145 9.18 -2.26 0.57
N LEU A 146 10.37 -2.87 0.57
CA LEU A 146 10.95 -3.34 1.83
C LEU A 146 11.26 -2.16 2.77
N GLN A 147 11.66 -1.02 2.20
CA GLN A 147 11.89 0.21 2.95
C GLN A 147 10.62 0.69 3.65
N ASP A 148 9.45 0.61 3.00
CA ASP A 148 8.17 0.93 3.66
C ASP A 148 8.00 0.07 4.92
N LEU A 149 8.19 -1.25 4.82
CA LEU A 149 8.03 -2.15 5.96
C LEU A 149 8.99 -1.84 7.11
N ILE A 150 10.25 -1.54 6.80
CA ILE A 150 11.25 -1.14 7.78
C ILE A 150 10.84 0.17 8.48
N ASP A 151 10.30 1.12 7.74
CA ASP A 151 9.86 2.41 8.31
C ASP A 151 8.54 2.30 9.09
N ILE A 152 7.70 1.30 8.78
CA ILE A 152 6.51 0.95 9.56
C ILE A 152 6.91 0.35 10.89
N GLU A 153 7.77 -0.67 10.89
CA GLU A 153 8.25 -1.30 12.12
C GLU A 153 8.93 -0.28 13.05
N ALA A 154 9.71 0.63 12.48
CA ALA A 154 10.38 1.66 13.27
C ALA A 154 9.46 2.83 13.69
N GLY A 155 8.16 2.80 13.35
CA GLY A 155 7.18 3.84 13.65
C GLY A 155 7.35 5.18 12.91
N ARG A 156 8.41 5.32 12.10
CA ARG A 156 8.71 6.55 11.34
C ARG A 156 7.66 6.85 10.28
N LEU A 157 7.17 5.80 9.62
CA LEU A 157 6.18 5.97 8.56
C LEU A 157 4.83 6.44 9.13
N SER A 158 4.39 5.89 10.26
CA SER A 158 3.12 6.27 10.88
C SER A 158 3.10 7.74 11.28
N CYS A 159 4.18 8.22 11.88
CA CYS A 159 4.32 9.63 12.25
C CYS A 159 4.26 10.54 11.01
N SER A 160 5.17 10.33 10.04
CA SER A 160 5.26 11.17 8.84
C SER A 160 3.99 11.14 7.98
N LEU A 161 3.35 9.98 7.81
CA LEU A 161 2.15 9.86 6.99
C LEU A 161 0.93 10.51 7.66
N THR A 162 0.83 10.45 8.99
CA THR A 162 -0.23 11.11 9.76
C THR A 162 -0.11 12.63 9.66
N GLU A 163 1.10 13.18 9.72
CA GLU A 163 1.34 14.62 9.53
C GLU A 163 0.92 15.07 8.14
N ILE A 164 1.33 14.34 7.09
CA ILE A 164 0.95 14.61 5.71
C ILE A 164 -0.57 14.53 5.53
N HIS A 165 -1.20 13.49 6.05
CA HIS A 165 -2.65 13.31 6.00
C HIS A 165 -3.38 14.48 6.69
N THR A 166 -2.89 14.92 7.85
CA THR A 166 -3.47 16.05 8.60
C THR A 166 -3.34 17.35 7.81
N LEU A 167 -2.18 17.61 7.21
CA LEU A 167 -1.96 18.75 6.32
C LEU A 167 -2.94 18.73 5.13
N PHE A 168 -3.12 17.57 4.52
CA PHE A 168 -4.01 17.37 3.38
C PHE A 168 -5.48 17.61 3.76
N ALA A 169 -5.92 17.03 4.87
CA ALA A 169 -7.26 17.23 5.40
C ALA A 169 -7.51 18.71 5.74
N LYS A 170 -6.53 19.39 6.36
CA LYS A 170 -6.63 20.81 6.69
C LYS A 170 -6.83 21.67 5.44
N HIS A 171 -6.05 21.43 4.38
CA HIS A 171 -6.23 22.15 3.13
C HIS A 171 -7.64 21.95 2.56
N ILE A 172 -8.11 20.70 2.50
CA ILE A 172 -9.41 20.37 1.89
C ILE A 172 -10.57 20.95 2.68
N LYS A 173 -10.52 20.87 4.01
CA LYS A 173 -11.66 21.16 4.88
C LYS A 173 -11.70 22.59 5.40
N LEU A 174 -10.55 23.24 5.57
CA LEU A 174 -10.46 24.51 6.30
C LEU A 174 -9.85 25.63 5.45
N ASP A 175 -8.75 25.35 4.75
CA ASP A 175 -7.97 26.43 4.13
C ASP A 175 -8.42 26.78 2.69
N CYS A 176 -9.11 25.88 1.98
CA CYS A 176 -9.46 26.06 0.56
C CYS A 176 -10.96 25.93 0.27
N GLU A 177 -11.61 27.06 -0.03
CA GLU A 177 -13.04 27.12 -0.37
C GLU A 177 -13.40 26.25 -1.58
N ARG A 178 -12.53 26.18 -2.60
CA ARG A 178 -12.79 25.34 -3.79
C ARG A 178 -12.78 23.85 -3.45
N CYS A 179 -11.94 23.42 -2.52
CA CYS A 179 -11.93 22.03 -2.06
C CYS A 179 -13.16 21.75 -1.19
N GLN A 180 -13.52 22.69 -0.30
CA GLN A 180 -14.71 22.59 0.55
C GLN A 180 -16.00 22.47 -0.28
N ALA A 181 -16.12 23.24 -1.37
CA ALA A 181 -17.28 23.20 -2.27
C ALA A 181 -17.48 21.85 -2.99
N LYS A 182 -16.46 20.97 -2.99
CA LYS A 182 -16.55 19.60 -3.53
C LYS A 182 -16.91 18.57 -2.46
N GLY A 183 -17.20 19.00 -1.24
CA GLY A 183 -17.74 18.15 -0.20
C GLY A 183 -19.18 17.72 -0.52
N PHE A 184 -19.68 16.77 0.26
CA PHE A 184 -20.96 16.13 0.06
C PHE A 184 -21.94 16.50 1.17
N VAL A 185 -23.23 16.47 0.85
CA VAL A 185 -24.31 16.51 1.83
C VAL A 185 -24.97 15.14 1.82
N CYS A 186 -25.19 14.57 3.01
CA CYS A 186 -25.88 13.28 3.11
C CYS A 186 -27.32 13.41 2.60
N GLU A 187 -27.67 12.75 1.49
CA GLU A 187 -29.03 12.87 0.92
C GLU A 187 -30.12 12.22 1.77
N LEU A 188 -29.74 11.36 2.72
CA LEU A 188 -30.65 10.58 3.57
C LEU A 188 -31.19 11.43 4.72
N CYS A 189 -30.31 12.10 5.48
CA CYS A 189 -30.72 13.00 6.55
C CYS A 189 -30.85 14.46 6.10
N LYS A 190 -30.11 14.88 5.07
CA LYS A 190 -30.03 16.27 4.56
C LYS A 190 -29.68 17.31 5.63
N GLU A 191 -29.10 16.84 6.73
CA GLU A 191 -28.72 17.61 7.90
C GLU A 191 -27.27 17.27 8.27
N GLY A 192 -26.63 18.17 9.02
CA GLY A 192 -25.25 18.00 9.48
C GLY A 192 -24.22 18.75 8.64
N ASP A 193 -22.95 18.50 8.98
CA ASP A 193 -21.80 19.14 8.36
C ASP A 193 -21.49 18.56 6.97
N VAL A 194 -20.68 19.30 6.21
CA VAL A 194 -20.18 18.85 4.90
C VAL A 194 -19.29 17.62 5.09
N LEU A 195 -19.59 16.58 4.31
CA LEU A 195 -18.92 15.29 4.37
C LEU A 195 -17.83 15.17 3.32
N PHE A 196 -16.75 14.49 3.68
CA PHE A 196 -15.70 14.10 2.76
C PHE A 196 -15.53 12.58 2.75
N PRO A 197 -15.18 11.97 1.59
CA PRO A 197 -15.05 10.52 1.46
C PRO A 197 -14.05 9.86 2.44
N PHE A 198 -13.09 10.64 2.93
CA PHE A 198 -12.02 10.20 3.84
C PHE A 198 -12.36 10.42 5.33
N ASP A 199 -13.59 10.84 5.65
CA ASP A 199 -14.03 11.03 7.03
C ASP A 199 -14.38 9.69 7.70
N SER A 200 -13.98 9.54 8.97
CA SER A 200 -14.14 8.30 9.75
C SER A 200 -15.58 7.83 9.93
N HIS A 201 -16.54 8.75 9.89
CA HIS A 201 -17.97 8.52 10.11
C HIS A 201 -18.79 8.63 8.82
N THR A 202 -18.15 8.40 7.67
CA THR A 202 -18.81 8.41 6.36
C THR A 202 -18.80 7.03 5.71
N SER A 203 -19.66 6.87 4.70
CA SER A 203 -19.70 5.71 3.81
C SER A 203 -19.84 6.19 2.39
N VAL A 204 -19.04 5.60 1.50
CA VAL A 204 -18.98 5.95 0.08
C VAL A 204 -19.66 4.83 -0.72
N CYS A 205 -20.65 5.19 -1.54
CA CYS A 205 -21.27 4.25 -2.47
C CYS A 205 -20.25 3.81 -3.54
N THR A 206 -20.07 2.50 -3.72
CA THR A 206 -19.11 1.92 -4.66
C THR A 206 -19.45 2.18 -6.13
N ASP A 207 -20.74 2.42 -6.43
CA ASP A 207 -21.20 2.54 -7.83
C ASP A 207 -21.18 3.98 -8.34
N CYS A 208 -21.48 4.95 -7.47
CA CYS A 208 -21.65 6.36 -7.88
C CYS A 208 -20.83 7.36 -7.05
N SER A 209 -20.03 6.88 -6.11
CA SER A 209 -19.16 7.66 -5.23
C SER A 209 -19.88 8.73 -4.39
N ALA A 210 -21.20 8.62 -4.22
CA ALA A 210 -21.94 9.46 -3.29
C ALA A 210 -21.53 9.13 -1.84
N VAL A 211 -21.40 10.17 -1.02
CA VAL A 211 -20.99 10.06 0.39
C VAL A 211 -22.18 10.30 1.30
N PHE A 212 -22.31 9.46 2.31
CA PHE A 212 -23.36 9.51 3.32
C PHE A 212 -22.72 9.43 4.70
N HIS A 213 -23.43 9.87 5.74
CA HIS A 213 -23.11 9.45 7.09
C HIS A 213 -23.17 7.92 7.17
N ARG A 214 -22.21 7.33 7.89
CA ARG A 214 -22.11 5.88 8.02
C ARG A 214 -23.40 5.27 8.55
N ASP A 215 -23.92 5.83 9.64
CA ASP A 215 -25.12 5.31 10.31
C ASP A 215 -26.35 5.45 9.40
N CYS A 216 -26.55 6.62 8.76
CA CYS A 216 -27.62 6.80 7.78
C CYS A 216 -27.58 5.77 6.64
N TYR A 217 -26.38 5.47 6.12
CA TYR A 217 -26.24 4.51 5.03
C TYR A 217 -26.55 3.08 5.45
N TYR A 218 -26.11 2.68 6.65
CA TYR A 218 -26.43 1.36 7.20
C TYR A 218 -27.91 1.21 7.55
N ASP A 219 -28.51 2.22 8.20
CA ASP A 219 -29.95 2.23 8.53
C ASP A 219 -30.81 2.14 7.26
N ASN A 220 -30.32 2.68 6.14
CA ASN A 220 -30.95 2.54 4.83
C ASN A 220 -30.57 1.24 4.10
N SER A 221 -30.20 0.18 4.83
CA SER A 221 -29.84 -1.14 4.28
C SER A 221 -28.81 -1.05 3.14
N THR A 222 -27.84 -0.15 3.30
CA THR A 222 -26.77 0.15 2.32
C THR A 222 -27.27 0.42 0.89
N THR A 223 -28.52 0.85 0.76
CA THR A 223 -29.13 1.17 -0.53
C THR A 223 -28.84 2.62 -0.89
N CYS A 224 -28.20 2.86 -2.03
CA CYS A 224 -27.90 4.22 -2.47
C CYS A 224 -29.10 4.88 -3.18
N PRO A 225 -29.69 5.97 -2.64
CA PRO A 225 -30.83 6.64 -3.28
C PRO A 225 -30.46 7.27 -4.62
N LYS A 226 -29.21 7.73 -4.78
CA LYS A 226 -28.72 8.27 -6.06
C LYS A 226 -28.67 7.18 -7.14
N CYS A 227 -28.13 6.00 -6.85
CA CYS A 227 -28.10 4.87 -7.79
C CYS A 227 -29.51 4.42 -8.18
N ALA A 228 -30.45 4.38 -7.23
CA ALA A 228 -31.85 4.07 -7.52
C ALA A 228 -32.46 5.07 -8.52
N ARG A 229 -32.28 6.38 -8.30
CA ARG A 229 -32.75 7.42 -9.24
C ARG A 229 -32.08 7.33 -10.60
N LEU A 230 -30.77 7.07 -10.67
CA LEU A 230 -30.04 6.89 -11.93
C LEU A 230 -30.56 5.68 -12.72
N SER A 231 -30.84 4.58 -12.03
CA SER A 231 -31.37 3.35 -12.64
C SER A 231 -32.77 3.57 -13.22
N LEU A 232 -33.65 4.25 -12.49
CA LEU A 232 -34.99 4.61 -12.97
C LEU A 232 -34.94 5.51 -14.21
N ARG A 233 -34.09 6.55 -14.20
CA ARG A 233 -33.89 7.43 -15.38
C ARG A 233 -33.35 6.68 -16.59
N LYS A 234 -32.47 5.70 -16.36
CA LYS A 234 -31.93 4.87 -17.43
C LYS A 234 -33.03 4.00 -18.05
N GLN A 235 -33.92 3.44 -17.24
CA GLN A 235 -35.05 2.63 -17.70
C GLN A 235 -36.07 3.45 -18.51
N SER A 236 -36.38 4.68 -18.10
CA SER A 236 -37.31 5.54 -18.85
C SER A 236 -36.78 5.92 -20.24
N LEU A 237 -35.48 6.21 -20.36
CA LEU A 237 -34.84 6.50 -21.65
C LEU A 237 -34.86 5.31 -22.62
N PHE A 238 -34.79 4.07 -22.11
CA PHE A 238 -34.92 2.87 -22.93
C PHE A 238 -36.37 2.59 -23.36
N GLN A 239 -37.35 2.92 -22.52
CA GLN A 239 -38.77 2.78 -22.88
C GLN A 239 -39.20 3.78 -23.96
N ASP A 240 -38.75 5.03 -23.87
CA ASP A 240 -39.05 6.09 -24.85
C ASP A 240 -38.39 5.83 -26.23
N SER A 241 -37.25 5.13 -26.27
CA SER A 241 -36.59 4.78 -27.55
C SER A 241 -37.17 3.54 -28.23
N SER A 242 -37.85 2.66 -27.49
CA SER A 242 -38.57 1.52 -28.05
C SER A 242 -39.97 1.84 -28.59
N THR A 243 -40.57 2.97 -28.18
CA THR A 243 -41.89 3.42 -28.66
C THR A 243 -41.82 4.25 -29.94
N GLU A 244 -40.65 4.78 -30.32
CA GLU A 244 -40.43 5.49 -31.59
C GLU A 244 -40.05 4.57 -32.77
N ALA A 245 -39.91 3.26 -32.54
CA ALA A 245 -39.39 2.31 -33.53
C ALA A 245 -40.44 1.40 -34.21
N ASP A 246 -41.74 1.64 -34.00
CA ASP A 246 -42.81 0.92 -34.71
C ASP A 246 -43.56 1.87 -35.67
N PRO A 247 -43.35 1.74 -37.01
CA PRO A 247 -44.16 2.40 -38.03
C PRO A 247 -45.47 1.67 -38.35
#